data_AF-I4CCY0-F1
#
_entry.id   AF-I4CCY0-F1
#
_cell.length_a   1.000
_cell.length_b   1.000
_cell.length_c   1.000
_cell.angle_alpha   90.00
_cell.angle_beta   90.00
_cell.angle_gamma   90.00
#
_symmetry.space_group_name_H-M   'P 1'
#
loop_
_entity.id
_entity.type
_entity.pdbx_description
1 polymer ?
#
loop_
_entity_poly.entity_id
_entity_poly.type
_entity_poly.pdbx_seq_one_letter_code
_entity_poly.pdbx_strand_id
1 'polypeptide(L)'
;MVFDIDIQSVFRNKIDSLLTTASWTEELKQLLGITGVSPVWDDVPAWYFWIDGAPGVYALVLEEAFEKTENASTLHGLFSLKCYPFSGREEFAGFSFVERELVTSKFFDATNTPQFEHRASIPSSLFVIGAVECVLDRENRWSLFTLESQDLMRARYEAEILEDYPLIDLSRFYCSGDVGRSIQAWDVSYLLFDRIVSLWAHFGKKSPSKVVLERSFGFEHVYTDSGEWSCQESPDREIRSLSVLFGESPGQGTSEAIFRNDPPTPGVTVLYPSESQCSCPTHDHQPSGVSPYMNCLWWTIPESNFTSELSSPCGCS
;
A
#
# COMPACT_ATOMS: atom_id res chain seq x y z
N MET A 1 19.64 -2.18 31.47
CA MET A 1 18.85 -3.33 31.00
C MET A 1 18.06 -2.81 29.82
N VAL A 2 18.51 -3.07 28.61
CA VAL A 2 17.82 -2.63 27.38
C VAL A 2 16.66 -3.60 27.21
N PHE A 3 15.43 -3.12 27.31
CA PHE A 3 14.27 -3.90 26.91
C PHE A 3 14.33 -3.97 25.39
N ASP A 4 14.56 -5.17 24.86
CA ASP A 4 14.42 -5.44 23.44
C ASP A 4 12.93 -5.32 23.12
N ILE A 5 12.53 -4.20 22.51
CA ILE A 5 11.16 -3.98 22.09
C ILE A 5 10.99 -4.80 20.82
N ASP A 6 10.03 -5.72 20.83
CA ASP A 6 9.59 -6.34 19.59
C ASP A 6 8.93 -5.27 18.70
N ILE A 7 9.71 -4.76 17.74
CA ILE A 7 9.30 -3.68 16.84
C ILE A 7 8.13 -4.12 15.96
N GLN A 8 8.06 -5.40 15.60
CA GLN A 8 6.92 -5.93 14.81
C GLN A 8 5.63 -5.82 15.61
N SER A 9 5.66 -6.13 16.91
CA SER A 9 4.52 -5.92 17.81
C SER A 9 4.09 -4.45 17.89
N VAL A 10 5.00 -3.48 17.77
CA VAL A 10 4.63 -2.05 17.72
C VAL A 10 3.77 -1.76 16.49
N PHE A 11 4.23 -2.16 15.29
CA PHE A 11 3.48 -1.95 14.05
C PHE A 11 2.16 -2.70 14.03
N ARG A 12 2.18 -3.97 14.48
CA ARG A 12 0.96 -4.77 14.59
C ARG A 12 -0.08 -4.09 15.47
N ASN A 13 0.29 -3.69 16.68
CA ASN A 13 -0.62 -3.04 17.62
C ASN A 13 -1.16 -1.71 17.07
N LYS A 14 -0.34 -0.96 16.32
CA LYS A 14 -0.78 0.28 15.67
C LYS A 14 -1.85 0.01 14.62
N ILE A 15 -1.59 -0.91 13.68
CA ILE A 15 -2.58 -1.25 12.65
C ILE A 15 -3.84 -1.84 13.29
N ASP A 16 -3.71 -2.80 14.20
CA ASP A 16 -4.87 -3.41 14.90
C ASP A 16 -5.72 -2.36 15.63
N SER A 17 -5.09 -1.32 16.22
CA SER A 17 -5.81 -0.20 16.85
C SER A 17 -6.60 0.63 15.83
N LEU A 18 -6.02 0.93 14.65
CA LEU A 18 -6.73 1.63 13.57
C LEU A 18 -7.96 0.84 13.12
N LEU A 19 -7.79 -0.46 12.92
CA LEU A 19 -8.83 -1.35 12.42
C LEU A 19 -9.93 -1.55 13.45
N THR A 20 -9.56 -1.62 14.72
CA THR A 20 -10.51 -1.62 15.83
C THR A 20 -11.35 -0.33 15.76
N THR A 21 -10.75 0.85 15.67
CA THR A 21 -11.51 2.10 15.54
C THR A 21 -12.45 2.13 14.33
N ALA A 22 -12.00 1.60 13.19
CA ALA A 22 -12.84 1.45 12.01
C ALA A 22 -14.03 0.51 12.26
N SER A 23 -13.83 -0.62 12.93
CA SER A 23 -14.88 -1.63 13.14
C SER A 23 -15.98 -1.18 14.11
N TRP A 24 -15.70 -0.25 15.02
CA TRP A 24 -16.71 0.29 15.94
C TRP A 24 -17.55 1.44 15.34
N THR A 25 -17.20 1.91 14.15
CA THR A 25 -17.72 3.16 13.58
C THR A 25 -18.22 2.92 12.16
N GLU A 26 -19.47 2.48 12.01
CA GLU A 26 -20.03 2.13 10.70
C GLU A 26 -20.09 3.32 9.74
N GLU A 27 -20.32 4.55 10.22
CA GLU A 27 -20.29 5.74 9.38
C GLU A 27 -18.89 6.02 8.83
N LEU A 28 -17.84 5.76 9.61
CA LEU A 28 -16.45 5.88 9.16
C LEU A 28 -16.16 4.83 8.07
N LYS A 29 -16.57 3.58 8.28
CA LYS A 29 -16.42 2.52 7.27
C LYS A 29 -17.13 2.85 5.97
N GLN A 30 -18.38 3.31 6.05
CA GLN A 30 -19.16 3.70 4.87
C GLN A 30 -18.53 4.90 4.15
N LEU A 31 -18.11 5.93 4.90
CA LEU A 31 -17.43 7.10 4.33
C LEU A 31 -16.14 6.70 3.59
N LEU A 32 -15.40 5.74 4.14
CA LEU A 32 -14.17 5.21 3.57
C LEU A 32 -14.41 4.08 2.57
N GLY A 33 -15.66 3.67 2.31
CA GLY A 33 -15.95 2.51 1.46
C GLY A 33 -15.26 1.21 1.91
N ILE A 34 -14.93 1.06 3.19
CA ILE A 34 -14.34 -0.16 3.73
C ILE A 34 -15.48 -1.12 4.06
N THR A 35 -15.61 -2.18 3.26
CA THR A 35 -16.67 -3.18 3.43
C THR A 35 -16.27 -4.29 4.40
N GLY A 36 -14.97 -4.52 4.58
CA GLY A 36 -14.45 -5.49 5.52
C GLY A 36 -12.96 -5.31 5.78
N VAL A 37 -12.51 -5.78 6.95
CA VAL A 37 -11.10 -5.93 7.27
C VAL A 37 -10.93 -7.20 8.09
N SER A 38 -9.84 -7.94 7.85
CA SER A 38 -9.50 -9.13 8.64
C SER A 38 -8.00 -9.16 8.96
N PRO A 39 -7.61 -9.22 10.25
CA PRO A 39 -6.23 -9.54 10.59
C PRO A 39 -5.93 -10.99 10.19
N VAL A 40 -4.68 -11.24 9.81
CA VAL A 40 -4.18 -12.58 9.52
C VAL A 40 -3.31 -13.03 10.68
N TRP A 41 -3.69 -14.14 11.30
CA TRP A 41 -3.01 -14.72 12.46
C TRP A 41 -1.93 -15.69 11.98
N ASP A 42 -0.77 -15.13 11.67
CA ASP A 42 0.42 -15.85 11.22
C ASP A 42 1.66 -15.29 11.91
N ASP A 43 2.83 -15.88 11.66
CA ASP A 43 4.11 -15.39 12.19
C ASP A 43 4.43 -13.99 11.67
N VAL A 44 4.03 -13.71 10.43
CA VAL A 44 4.20 -12.40 9.77
C VAL A 44 2.90 -11.61 9.86
N PRO A 45 2.87 -10.44 10.54
CA PRO A 45 1.69 -9.60 10.64
C PRO A 45 1.16 -9.18 9.26
N ALA A 46 -0.12 -9.44 9.01
CA ALA A 46 -0.78 -9.03 7.77
C ALA A 46 -2.27 -8.76 7.99
N TRP A 47 -2.87 -8.01 7.07
CA TRP A 47 -4.28 -7.64 7.12
C TRP A 47 -4.88 -7.66 5.72
N TYR A 48 -6.09 -8.21 5.61
CA TYR A 48 -6.90 -8.15 4.41
C TYR A 48 -7.90 -7.00 4.47
N PHE A 49 -8.07 -6.29 3.36
CA PHE A 49 -9.01 -5.16 3.23
C PHE A 49 -9.92 -5.37 2.03
N TRP A 50 -11.23 -5.25 2.25
CA TRP A 50 -12.25 -5.20 1.21
C TRP A 50 -12.74 -3.76 1.07
N ILE A 51 -12.53 -3.17 -0.10
CA ILE A 51 -12.89 -1.79 -0.41
C ILE A 51 -13.95 -1.80 -1.50
N ASP A 52 -15.02 -1.01 -1.33
CA ASP A 52 -16.08 -0.88 -2.31
C ASP A 52 -15.54 -0.33 -3.64
N GLY A 53 -16.03 -0.90 -4.74
CA GLY A 53 -15.56 -0.55 -6.09
C GLY A 53 -14.14 -0.98 -6.45
N ALA A 54 -13.36 -1.55 -5.52
CA ALA A 54 -11.98 -1.95 -5.79
C ALA A 54 -11.85 -3.15 -6.76
N PRO A 55 -10.71 -3.29 -7.44
CA PRO A 55 -10.45 -4.39 -8.38
C PRO A 55 -10.26 -5.74 -7.70
N GLY A 56 -10.06 -5.78 -6.38
CA GLY A 56 -9.73 -6.99 -5.64
C GLY A 56 -9.75 -6.80 -4.13
N VAL A 57 -9.32 -7.84 -3.43
CA VAL A 57 -9.05 -7.80 -1.99
C VAL A 57 -7.60 -7.43 -1.79
N TYR A 58 -7.32 -6.46 -0.92
CA TYR A 58 -5.95 -6.06 -0.65
C TYR A 58 -5.36 -6.85 0.51
N ALA A 59 -4.05 -7.07 0.48
CA ALA A 59 -3.29 -7.49 1.64
C ALA A 59 -2.19 -6.47 1.93
N LEU A 60 -2.09 -6.04 3.18
CA LEU A 60 -0.94 -5.31 3.70
C LEU A 60 -0.14 -6.28 4.55
N VAL A 61 1.11 -6.57 4.18
CA VAL A 61 1.96 -7.57 4.86
C VAL A 61 3.22 -6.89 5.37
N LEU A 62 3.50 -6.99 6.66
CA LEU A 62 4.74 -6.46 7.24
C LEU A 62 5.92 -7.37 6.87
N GLU A 63 6.79 -6.92 5.98
CA GLU A 63 7.96 -7.70 5.52
C GLU A 63 9.15 -7.52 6.46
N GLU A 64 9.38 -6.30 6.94
CA GLU A 64 10.51 -5.98 7.80
C GLU A 64 10.15 -4.89 8.81
N ALA A 65 10.73 -4.97 10.02
CA ALA A 65 10.63 -3.91 11.01
C ALA A 65 11.95 -3.72 11.75
N PHE A 66 12.42 -2.48 11.86
CA PHE A 66 13.73 -2.17 12.47
C PHE A 66 13.78 -0.75 13.06
N GLU A 67 14.79 -0.48 13.88
CA GLU A 67 15.03 0.83 14.48
C GLU A 67 16.25 1.50 13.82
N LYS A 68 16.12 2.76 13.39
CA LYS A 68 17.26 3.62 13.02
C LYS A 68 17.55 4.60 14.16
N THR A 69 18.81 4.71 14.56
CA THR A 69 19.25 5.55 15.69
C THR A 69 20.13 6.74 15.29
N GLU A 70 20.46 6.90 14.01
CA GLU A 70 21.52 7.82 13.57
C GLU A 70 21.20 9.31 13.77
N ASN A 71 19.93 9.72 13.87
CA ASN A 71 19.55 11.15 14.05
C ASN A 71 18.33 11.39 14.97
N ALA A 72 17.53 10.36 15.19
CA ALA A 72 16.45 10.26 16.18
C ALA A 72 16.06 8.78 16.19
N SER A 73 15.68 8.25 17.36
CA SER A 73 15.19 6.87 17.43
C SER A 73 13.86 6.77 16.67
N THR A 74 13.92 6.16 15.49
CA THR A 74 12.80 5.98 14.58
C THR A 74 12.58 4.51 14.33
N LEU A 75 11.33 4.10 14.33
CA LEU A 75 10.91 2.73 14.03
C LEU A 75 10.42 2.72 12.59
N HIS A 76 10.94 1.80 11.78
CA HIS A 76 10.57 1.61 10.38
C HIS A 76 9.83 0.27 10.25
N GLY A 77 8.71 0.31 9.54
CA GLY A 77 7.95 -0.87 9.14
C GLY A 77 7.78 -0.85 7.64
N LEU A 78 8.35 -1.85 6.96
CA LEU A 78 8.25 -2.02 5.51
C LEU A 78 7.17 -3.03 5.20
N PHE A 79 6.17 -2.62 4.42
CA PHE A 79 5.03 -3.44 4.08
C PHE A 79 4.97 -3.70 2.58
N SER A 80 4.72 -4.93 2.18
CA SER A 80 4.28 -5.22 0.81
C SER A 80 2.77 -4.97 0.71
N LEU A 81 2.37 -4.30 -0.37
CA LEU A 81 0.98 -4.10 -0.72
C LEU A 81 0.61 -5.04 -1.86
N LYS A 82 -0.36 -5.92 -1.60
CA LYS A 82 -0.84 -6.91 -2.57
C LYS A 82 -2.30 -6.67 -2.92
N CYS A 83 -2.70 -7.04 -4.13
CA CYS A 83 -4.09 -7.08 -4.56
C CYS A 83 -4.42 -8.45 -5.17
N TYR A 84 -5.40 -9.14 -4.59
CA TYR A 84 -5.99 -10.36 -5.12
C TYR A 84 -7.18 -9.98 -5.98
N PRO A 85 -7.04 -9.98 -7.31
CA PRO A 85 -8.05 -9.41 -8.19
C PRO A 85 -9.32 -10.27 -8.23
N PHE A 86 -10.46 -9.63 -8.41
CA PHE A 86 -11.71 -10.31 -8.74
C PHE A 86 -11.77 -10.59 -10.24
N SER A 87 -12.10 -11.82 -10.63
CA SER A 87 -12.13 -12.23 -12.05
C SER A 87 -13.12 -11.47 -12.94
N GLY A 88 -14.12 -10.82 -12.35
CA GLY A 88 -15.11 -9.99 -13.05
C GLY A 88 -14.72 -8.52 -13.23
N ARG A 89 -13.52 -8.11 -12.80
CA ARG A 89 -13.01 -6.72 -12.90
C ARG A 89 -12.08 -6.57 -14.11
N GLU A 90 -11.99 -5.37 -14.66
CA GLU A 90 -11.18 -5.09 -15.86
C GLU A 90 -9.69 -5.31 -15.59
N GLU A 91 -9.23 -4.90 -14.41
CA GLU A 91 -7.85 -4.97 -13.96
C GLU A 91 -7.36 -6.42 -13.86
N PHE A 92 -8.26 -7.40 -13.71
CA PHE A 92 -7.93 -8.81 -13.67
C PHE A 92 -7.07 -9.22 -14.86
N ALA A 93 -7.38 -8.73 -16.06
CA ALA A 93 -6.62 -9.03 -17.28
C ALA A 93 -5.17 -8.52 -17.25
N GLY A 94 -4.86 -7.54 -16.40
CA GLY A 94 -3.51 -7.00 -16.21
C GLY A 94 -2.62 -7.84 -15.29
N PHE A 95 -3.18 -8.73 -14.48
CA PHE A 95 -2.40 -9.66 -13.65
C PHE A 95 -1.80 -10.78 -14.49
N SER A 96 -0.71 -11.36 -13.99
CA SER A 96 -0.03 -12.46 -14.65
C SER A 96 -0.91 -13.69 -14.78
N PHE A 97 -0.56 -14.57 -15.72
CA PHE A 97 -1.27 -15.82 -15.92
C PHE A 97 -1.41 -16.62 -14.61
N VAL A 98 -0.31 -16.84 -13.90
CA VAL A 98 -0.31 -17.60 -12.64
C VAL A 98 -1.17 -16.93 -11.55
N GLU A 99 -1.15 -15.60 -11.43
CA GLU A 99 -1.99 -14.86 -10.49
C GLU A 99 -3.48 -15.04 -10.80
N ARG A 100 -3.86 -14.98 -12.08
CA ARG A 100 -5.24 -15.16 -12.52
C ARG A 100 -5.76 -16.56 -12.30
N GLU A 101 -4.95 -17.58 -12.61
CA GLU A 101 -5.32 -18.98 -12.37
C GLU A 101 -5.44 -19.26 -10.87
N LEU A 102 -4.49 -18.75 -10.06
CA LEU A 102 -4.49 -18.96 -8.61
C LEU A 102 -5.76 -18.45 -7.93
N VAL A 103 -6.24 -17.24 -8.24
CA VAL A 103 -7.45 -16.71 -7.57
C VAL A 103 -8.74 -17.47 -7.91
N THR A 104 -8.75 -18.22 -9.01
CA THR A 104 -9.90 -19.06 -9.40
C THR A 104 -9.77 -20.52 -8.95
N SER A 105 -8.62 -20.87 -8.38
CA SER A 105 -8.30 -22.23 -7.94
C SER A 105 -8.69 -22.48 -6.49
N LYS A 106 -8.44 -23.70 -6.00
CA LYS A 106 -8.60 -24.07 -4.58
C LYS A 106 -7.68 -23.32 -3.61
N PHE A 107 -6.69 -22.56 -4.11
CA PHE A 107 -5.79 -21.79 -3.25
C PHE A 107 -6.48 -20.59 -2.61
N PHE A 108 -7.64 -20.19 -3.13
CA PHE A 108 -8.44 -19.07 -2.64
C PHE A 108 -9.79 -19.55 -2.11
N ASP A 109 -10.35 -18.82 -1.15
CA ASP A 109 -11.69 -19.06 -0.60
C ASP A 109 -12.75 -18.15 -1.23
N ALA A 110 -13.99 -18.29 -0.78
CA ALA A 110 -15.13 -17.50 -1.27
C ALA A 110 -15.03 -15.99 -0.96
N THR A 111 -14.11 -15.58 -0.08
CA THR A 111 -13.86 -14.16 0.23
C THR A 111 -12.79 -13.54 -0.66
N ASN A 112 -12.26 -14.32 -1.63
CA ASN A 112 -11.19 -13.95 -2.56
C ASN A 112 -9.86 -13.66 -1.86
N THR A 113 -9.60 -14.36 -0.76
CA THR A 113 -8.30 -14.40 -0.08
C THR A 113 -7.69 -15.79 -0.14
N PRO A 114 -6.35 -15.92 -0.04
CA PRO A 114 -5.71 -17.21 0.10
C PRO A 114 -6.26 -18.03 1.26
N GLN A 115 -6.53 -19.31 1.04
CA GLN A 115 -6.86 -20.25 2.11
C GLN A 115 -5.66 -20.41 3.05
N PHE A 116 -5.94 -20.48 4.35
CA PHE A 116 -4.92 -20.55 5.39
C PHE A 116 -3.91 -21.69 5.13
N GLU A 117 -4.41 -22.87 4.77
CA GLU A 117 -3.64 -24.10 4.52
C GLU A 117 -2.71 -23.99 3.29
N HIS A 118 -3.00 -23.05 2.40
CA HIS A 118 -2.32 -22.92 1.10
C HIS A 118 -1.46 -21.66 1.01
N ARG A 119 -1.58 -20.73 1.96
CA ARG A 119 -0.90 -19.43 1.95
C ARG A 119 0.61 -19.55 1.79
N ALA A 120 1.25 -20.42 2.57
CA ALA A 120 2.70 -20.62 2.54
C ALA A 120 3.21 -21.23 1.21
N SER A 121 2.32 -21.79 0.38
CA SER A 121 2.68 -22.32 -0.93
C SER A 121 2.62 -21.27 -2.04
N ILE A 122 1.95 -20.14 -1.82
CA ILE A 122 1.86 -19.04 -2.79
C ILE A 122 3.14 -18.20 -2.67
N PRO A 123 3.93 -18.04 -3.75
CA PRO A 123 5.13 -17.22 -3.71
C PRO A 123 4.83 -15.79 -3.25
N SER A 124 5.63 -15.26 -2.33
CA SER A 124 5.41 -13.95 -1.73
C SER A 124 5.52 -12.80 -2.73
N SER A 125 6.23 -12.98 -3.84
CA SER A 125 6.36 -12.00 -4.93
C SER A 125 5.09 -11.85 -5.78
N LEU A 126 4.16 -12.81 -5.74
CA LEU A 126 2.90 -12.70 -6.47
C LEU A 126 1.98 -11.69 -5.81
N PHE A 127 1.13 -11.08 -6.64
CA PHE A 127 0.10 -10.11 -6.30
C PHE A 127 0.61 -8.78 -5.74
N VAL A 128 1.93 -8.59 -5.61
CA VAL A 128 2.54 -7.33 -5.15
C VAL A 128 2.27 -6.24 -6.19
N ILE A 129 1.71 -5.12 -5.73
CA ILE A 129 1.38 -3.95 -6.54
C ILE A 129 2.05 -2.67 -6.04
N GLY A 130 2.72 -2.72 -4.89
CA GLY A 130 3.45 -1.60 -4.32
C GLY A 130 4.04 -1.93 -2.96
N ALA A 131 4.65 -0.94 -2.35
CA ALA A 131 5.17 -1.01 -0.98
C ALA A 131 4.66 0.18 -0.18
N VAL A 132 4.45 -0.05 1.12
CA VAL A 132 4.17 1.03 2.08
C VAL A 132 5.26 1.02 3.13
N GLU A 133 5.91 2.15 3.35
CA GLU A 133 6.78 2.36 4.51
C GLU A 133 6.02 3.17 5.56
N CYS A 134 6.08 2.72 6.81
CA CYS A 134 5.62 3.47 7.97
C CYS A 134 6.80 3.78 8.88
N VAL A 135 7.09 5.06 9.07
CA VAL A 135 8.12 5.54 9.99
C VAL A 135 7.46 6.20 11.19
N LEU A 136 7.80 5.74 12.38
CA LEU A 136 7.28 6.25 13.64
C LEU A 136 8.40 6.83 14.49
N ASP A 137 8.17 8.01 15.05
CA ASP A 137 8.96 8.52 16.17
C ASP A 137 8.74 7.62 17.40
N ARG A 138 9.81 7.32 18.16
CA ARG A 138 9.69 6.48 19.36
C ARG A 138 8.77 7.07 20.43
N GLU A 139 8.65 8.40 20.49
CA GLU A 139 7.71 9.10 21.38
C GLU A 139 6.32 9.29 20.74
N ASN A 140 6.10 8.75 19.54
CA ASN A 140 4.85 8.83 18.77
C ASN A 140 4.37 10.28 18.56
N ARG A 141 5.31 11.23 18.46
CA ARG A 141 5.02 12.64 18.22
C ARG A 141 4.61 12.89 16.76
N TRP A 142 5.31 12.22 15.85
CA TRP A 142 5.05 12.23 14.42
C TRP A 142 5.09 10.83 13.82
N SER A 143 4.51 10.70 12.64
CA SER A 143 4.51 9.48 11.83
C SER A 143 4.53 9.83 10.35
N LEU A 144 5.23 9.05 9.55
CA LEU A 144 5.30 9.19 8.09
C LEU A 144 4.81 7.90 7.43
N PHE A 145 3.92 8.04 6.47
CA PHE A 145 3.49 6.95 5.58
C PHE A 145 3.95 7.26 4.17
N THR A 146 4.63 6.32 3.53
CA THR A 146 5.09 6.46 2.15
C THR A 146 4.55 5.30 1.33
N LEU A 147 3.77 5.58 0.29
CA LEU A 147 3.41 4.62 -0.74
C LEU A 147 4.40 4.73 -1.89
N GLU A 148 5.01 3.61 -2.30
CA GLU A 148 5.81 3.53 -3.51
C GLU A 148 5.24 2.47 -4.47
N SER A 149 5.05 2.82 -5.74
CA SER A 149 4.65 1.88 -6.79
C SER A 149 4.97 2.43 -8.18
N GLN A 150 5.06 1.54 -9.17
CA GLN A 150 5.13 1.94 -10.57
C GLN A 150 3.76 2.37 -11.09
N ASP A 151 3.71 3.33 -11.99
CA ASP A 151 2.50 3.69 -12.72
C ASP A 151 1.90 2.45 -13.42
N LEU A 152 2.74 1.74 -14.20
CA LEU A 152 2.42 0.46 -14.81
C LEU A 152 3.50 -0.58 -14.47
N MET A 153 3.13 -1.60 -13.68
CA MET A 153 3.99 -2.78 -13.51
C MET A 153 3.82 -3.73 -14.68
N ARG A 154 4.88 -3.86 -15.48
CA ARG A 154 4.88 -4.68 -16.69
C ARG A 154 5.96 -5.75 -16.68
N ALA A 155 5.58 -6.94 -17.13
CA ALA A 155 6.49 -8.01 -17.50
C ALA A 155 6.27 -8.39 -18.97
N ARG A 156 7.33 -8.46 -19.77
CA ARG A 156 7.28 -8.82 -21.19
C ARG A 156 8.32 -9.88 -21.56
N TYR A 157 8.05 -10.61 -22.63
CA TYR A 157 8.92 -11.66 -23.14
C TYR A 157 9.55 -11.19 -24.45
N GLU A 158 10.88 -11.10 -24.50
CA GLU A 158 11.62 -10.88 -25.76
C GLU A 158 11.95 -12.21 -26.45
N ALA A 159 12.00 -13.29 -25.69
CA ALA A 159 12.23 -14.64 -26.17
C ALA A 159 11.00 -15.54 -26.00
N GLU A 160 10.90 -16.57 -26.83
CA GLU A 160 9.90 -17.62 -26.64
C GLU A 160 10.27 -18.51 -25.46
N ILE A 161 9.30 -18.83 -24.61
CA ILE A 161 9.49 -19.73 -23.47
C ILE A 161 8.22 -20.54 -23.20
N LEU A 162 8.40 -21.82 -22.88
CA LEU A 162 7.39 -22.61 -22.18
C LEU A 162 7.66 -22.50 -20.67
N GLU A 163 6.84 -21.74 -19.97
CA GLU A 163 6.95 -21.57 -18.53
C GLU A 163 6.01 -22.56 -17.82
N ASP A 164 6.57 -23.38 -16.94
CA ASP A 164 5.83 -24.33 -16.12
C ASP A 164 5.46 -23.70 -14.78
N TYR A 165 4.22 -23.89 -14.35
CA TYR A 165 3.70 -23.41 -13.07
C TYR A 165 3.25 -24.61 -12.21
N PRO A 166 4.17 -25.29 -11.51
CA PRO A 166 3.87 -26.50 -10.75
C PRO A 166 2.79 -26.30 -9.69
N LEU A 167 2.66 -25.08 -9.15
CA LEU A 167 1.69 -24.74 -8.11
C LEU A 167 0.24 -24.96 -8.57
N ILE A 168 -0.03 -24.73 -9.86
CA ILE A 168 -1.35 -24.85 -10.49
C ILE A 168 -1.42 -25.99 -11.51
N ASP A 169 -0.34 -26.76 -11.67
CA ASP A 169 -0.22 -27.88 -12.62
C ASP A 169 -0.58 -27.47 -14.07
N LEU A 170 -0.09 -26.30 -14.48
CA LEU A 170 -0.30 -25.74 -15.82
C LEU A 170 1.02 -25.26 -16.40
N SER A 171 1.09 -25.25 -17.73
CA SER A 171 2.19 -24.64 -18.49
C SER A 171 1.63 -23.62 -19.45
N ARG A 172 2.40 -22.57 -19.73
CA ARG A 172 2.04 -21.55 -20.72
C ARG A 172 3.21 -21.26 -21.63
N PHE A 173 2.93 -21.29 -22.93
CA PHE A 173 3.87 -20.83 -23.94
C PHE A 173 3.69 -19.32 -24.13
N TYR A 174 4.79 -18.57 -24.05
CA TYR A 174 4.86 -17.15 -24.38
C TYR A 174 5.66 -16.96 -25.66
N CYS A 175 5.12 -16.14 -26.56
CA CYS A 175 5.78 -15.72 -27.78
C CYS A 175 6.67 -14.50 -27.50
N SER A 176 7.67 -14.27 -28.36
CA SER A 176 8.39 -13.00 -28.38
C SER A 176 7.41 -11.84 -28.63
N GLY A 177 7.50 -10.81 -27.78
CA GLY A 177 6.59 -9.65 -27.75
C GLY A 177 5.40 -9.79 -26.81
N ASP A 178 5.15 -10.98 -26.24
CA ASP A 178 4.04 -11.18 -25.31
C ASP A 178 4.24 -10.35 -24.03
N VAL A 179 3.11 -9.94 -23.46
CA VAL A 179 3.05 -9.24 -22.17
C VAL A 179 2.50 -10.22 -21.14
N GLY A 180 3.35 -10.62 -20.19
CA GLY A 180 3.01 -11.53 -19.10
C GLY A 180 2.18 -10.86 -18.02
N ARG A 181 2.45 -9.60 -17.73
CA ARG A 181 1.79 -8.79 -16.70
C ARG A 181 1.77 -7.33 -17.14
N SER A 182 0.69 -6.61 -16.86
CA SER A 182 0.52 -5.19 -17.19
C SER A 182 -0.61 -4.58 -16.34
N ILE A 183 -0.27 -4.09 -15.15
CA ILE A 183 -1.23 -3.55 -14.18
C ILE A 183 -0.90 -2.08 -13.87
N GLN A 184 -1.94 -1.23 -13.81
CA GLN A 184 -1.86 0.16 -13.33
C GLN A 184 -1.62 0.18 -11.81
N ALA A 185 -0.41 -0.20 -11.39
CA ALA A 185 -0.15 -0.60 -10.02
C ALA A 185 -0.25 0.56 -9.04
N TRP A 186 0.11 1.77 -9.47
CA TRP A 186 -0.06 3.00 -8.70
C TRP A 186 -1.52 3.28 -8.36
N ASP A 187 -2.41 3.28 -9.35
CA ASP A 187 -3.83 3.59 -9.15
C ASP A 187 -4.49 2.54 -8.26
N VAL A 188 -4.17 1.25 -8.48
CA VAL A 188 -4.69 0.16 -7.65
C VAL A 188 -4.15 0.25 -6.22
N SER A 189 -2.87 0.58 -6.04
CA SER A 189 -2.24 0.69 -4.72
C SER A 189 -2.76 1.87 -3.91
N TYR A 190 -2.98 3.01 -4.58
CA TYR A 190 -3.46 4.23 -3.95
C TYR A 190 -4.79 4.02 -3.23
N LEU A 191 -5.68 3.18 -3.78
CA LEU A 191 -6.99 2.91 -3.18
C LEU A 191 -6.88 2.44 -1.73
N LEU A 192 -5.98 1.49 -1.41
CA LEU A 192 -5.79 1.08 -0.02
C LEU A 192 -5.06 2.15 0.79
N PHE A 193 -3.99 2.71 0.22
CA PHE A 193 -3.17 3.69 0.94
C PHE A 193 -3.99 4.90 1.41
N ASP A 194 -4.87 5.42 0.54
CA ASP A 194 -5.81 6.50 0.84
C ASP A 194 -6.69 6.17 2.06
N ARG A 195 -7.15 4.91 2.19
CA ARG A 195 -7.92 4.46 3.37
C ARG A 195 -7.07 4.34 4.62
N ILE A 196 -5.85 3.82 4.52
CA ILE A 196 -4.93 3.73 5.67
C ILE A 196 -4.62 5.13 6.20
N VAL A 197 -4.29 6.07 5.31
CA VAL A 197 -4.00 7.47 5.68
C VAL A 197 -5.23 8.13 6.30
N SER A 198 -6.42 7.93 5.73
CA SER A 198 -7.67 8.46 6.30
C SER A 198 -7.98 7.89 7.69
N LEU A 199 -7.81 6.58 7.87
CA LEU A 199 -7.99 5.92 9.17
C LEU A 199 -6.98 6.45 10.19
N TRP A 200 -5.72 6.63 9.79
CA TRP A 200 -4.69 7.18 10.66
C TRP A 200 -5.00 8.61 11.09
N ALA A 201 -5.42 9.46 10.15
CA ALA A 201 -5.82 10.84 10.41
C ALA A 201 -6.97 10.91 11.43
N HIS A 202 -7.98 10.06 11.25
CA HIS A 202 -9.12 9.99 12.15
C HIS A 202 -8.75 9.44 13.54
N PHE A 203 -8.01 8.33 13.58
CA PHE A 203 -7.56 7.69 14.81
C PHE A 203 -6.68 8.59 15.66
N GLY A 204 -5.70 9.24 15.02
CA GLY A 204 -4.77 10.15 15.68
C GLY A 204 -5.36 11.52 15.99
N LYS A 205 -6.56 11.84 15.47
CA LYS A 205 -7.16 13.18 15.50
C LYS A 205 -6.17 14.26 15.02
N LYS A 206 -5.42 13.92 13.96
CA LYS A 206 -4.38 14.76 13.38
C LYS A 206 -4.54 14.79 11.86
N SER A 207 -4.61 15.99 11.30
CA SER A 207 -4.52 16.17 9.85
C SER A 207 -3.07 16.03 9.38
N PRO A 208 -2.83 15.69 8.09
CA PRO A 208 -1.49 15.72 7.54
C PRO A 208 -0.84 17.10 7.69
N SER A 209 0.39 17.13 8.19
CA SER A 209 1.19 18.37 8.28
C SER A 209 2.00 18.62 7.02
N LYS A 210 2.33 17.56 6.28
CA LYS A 210 3.07 17.64 5.02
C LYS A 210 2.68 16.48 4.10
N VAL A 211 2.54 16.77 2.81
CA VAL A 211 2.31 15.75 1.77
C VAL A 211 3.27 16.03 0.62
N VAL A 212 4.00 15.00 0.21
CA VAL A 212 4.95 15.07 -0.91
C VAL A 212 4.66 13.96 -1.90
N LEU A 213 4.38 14.31 -3.15
CA LEU A 213 4.34 13.36 -4.26
C LEU A 213 5.59 13.55 -5.13
N GLU A 214 6.30 12.47 -5.36
CA GLU A 214 7.51 12.42 -6.18
C GLU A 214 7.32 11.41 -7.32
N ARG A 215 8.11 11.60 -8.38
CA ARG A 215 8.27 10.63 -9.46
C ARG A 215 9.74 10.41 -9.80
N SER A 216 10.07 9.22 -10.30
CA SER A 216 11.37 8.88 -10.88
C SER A 216 11.19 7.92 -12.05
N PHE A 217 12.29 7.58 -12.75
CA PHE A 217 12.25 6.61 -13.85
C PHE A 217 11.85 5.22 -13.35
N GLY A 218 10.91 4.59 -14.05
CA GLY A 218 10.47 3.23 -13.79
C GLY A 218 11.26 2.17 -14.54
N PHE A 219 10.78 0.93 -14.47
CA PHE A 219 11.42 -0.22 -15.09
C PHE A 219 10.38 -1.28 -15.51
N GLU A 220 10.75 -2.08 -16.50
CA GLU A 220 9.98 -3.27 -16.89
C GLU A 220 10.79 -4.54 -16.58
N HIS A 221 10.10 -5.61 -16.21
CA HIS A 221 10.70 -6.94 -16.15
C HIS A 221 10.68 -7.55 -17.55
N VAL A 222 11.85 -7.96 -18.04
CA VAL A 222 12.00 -8.46 -19.41
C VAL A 222 12.64 -9.83 -19.34
N TYR A 223 11.96 -10.83 -19.89
CA TYR A 223 12.55 -12.14 -20.15
C TYR A 223 13.31 -12.08 -21.48
N THR A 224 14.64 -12.14 -21.41
CA THR A 224 15.54 -11.86 -22.55
C THR A 224 15.85 -13.09 -23.38
N ASP A 225 16.44 -12.89 -24.57
CA ASP A 225 16.95 -13.96 -25.45
C ASP A 225 18.04 -14.84 -24.79
N SER A 226 18.66 -14.38 -23.71
CA SER A 226 19.58 -15.20 -22.90
C SER A 226 18.87 -16.20 -22.00
N GLY A 227 17.54 -16.16 -21.94
CA GLY A 227 16.72 -17.04 -21.11
C GLY A 227 16.63 -16.62 -19.64
N GLU A 228 16.89 -15.35 -19.34
CA GLU A 228 16.93 -14.80 -17.98
C GLU A 228 15.99 -13.61 -17.82
N TRP A 229 15.53 -13.36 -16.60
CA TRP A 229 14.80 -12.15 -16.26
C TRP A 229 15.77 -11.00 -15.97
N SER A 230 15.50 -9.84 -16.56
CA SER A 230 16.24 -8.61 -16.34
C SER A 230 15.30 -7.45 -16.00
N CYS A 231 15.68 -6.58 -15.08
CA CYS A 231 15.01 -5.30 -14.87
C CYS A 231 15.63 -4.26 -15.80
N GLN A 232 14.86 -3.77 -16.76
CA GLN A 232 15.31 -2.76 -17.71
C GLN A 232 14.64 -1.43 -17.39
N GLU A 233 15.43 -0.37 -17.23
CA GLU A 233 14.90 0.99 -17.08
C GLU A 233 14.04 1.35 -18.29
N SER A 234 12.88 1.97 -18.03
CA SER A 234 11.94 2.35 -19.07
C SER A 234 11.55 3.81 -18.89
N PRO A 235 11.94 4.72 -19.81
CA PRO A 235 11.69 6.15 -19.67
C PRO A 235 10.20 6.50 -19.79
N ASP A 236 9.40 5.60 -20.37
CA ASP A 236 7.94 5.74 -20.51
C ASP A 236 7.17 5.17 -19.29
N ARG A 237 7.90 4.78 -18.23
CA ARG A 237 7.36 4.30 -16.96
C ARG A 237 7.86 5.18 -15.84
N GLU A 238 7.02 5.34 -14.83
CA GLU A 238 7.32 6.16 -13.67
C GLU A 238 7.19 5.31 -12.41
N ILE A 239 8.18 5.39 -11.51
CA ILE A 239 7.94 5.08 -10.11
C ILE A 239 7.38 6.35 -9.48
N ARG A 240 6.34 6.19 -8.67
CA ARG A 240 5.74 7.28 -7.88
C ARG A 240 5.88 6.96 -6.41
N SER A 241 6.14 8.00 -5.64
CA SER A 241 6.25 7.93 -4.19
C SER A 241 5.40 9.03 -3.54
N LEU A 242 4.46 8.65 -2.67
CA LEU A 242 3.58 9.57 -1.95
C LEU A 242 3.79 9.45 -0.45
N SER A 243 4.35 10.51 0.11
CA SER A 243 4.75 10.61 1.52
C SER A 243 3.81 11.56 2.27
N VAL A 244 3.22 11.07 3.37
CA VAL A 244 2.26 11.80 4.20
C VAL A 244 2.76 11.86 5.66
N LEU A 245 3.10 13.07 6.12
CA LEU A 245 3.49 13.33 7.51
C LEU A 245 2.27 13.65 8.36
N PHE A 246 2.26 13.11 9.57
CA PHE A 246 1.40 13.55 10.66
C PHE A 246 2.23 14.03 11.84
N GLY A 247 1.82 15.13 12.48
CA GLY A 247 2.49 15.70 13.64
C GLY A 247 3.52 16.77 13.32
N GLU A 248 4.25 17.21 14.35
CA GLU A 248 5.28 18.23 14.20
C GLU A 248 6.45 17.69 13.40
N SER A 249 6.88 18.47 12.41
CA SER A 249 8.05 18.16 11.61
C SER A 249 9.23 17.88 12.54
N PRO A 250 9.90 16.72 12.46
CA PRO A 250 11.10 16.50 13.26
C PRO A 250 12.09 17.60 12.88
N GLY A 251 12.54 18.40 13.86
CA GLY A 251 13.09 19.75 13.65
C GLY A 251 13.97 19.90 12.41
N GLN A 252 13.88 21.03 11.69
CA GLN A 252 14.38 21.30 10.31
C GLN A 252 15.36 20.27 9.69
N GLY A 253 16.50 19.95 10.31
CA GLY A 253 17.46 18.97 9.80
C GLY A 253 16.96 17.51 9.70
N THR A 254 16.07 17.07 10.58
CA THR A 254 15.57 15.68 10.59
C THR A 254 14.42 15.48 9.61
N SER A 255 13.57 16.51 9.43
CA SER A 255 12.48 16.44 8.45
C SER A 255 12.95 16.42 7.00
N GLU A 256 14.01 17.17 6.67
CA GLU A 256 14.60 17.08 5.34
C GLU A 256 15.26 15.72 5.13
N ALA A 257 15.95 15.17 6.14
CA ALA A 257 16.58 13.84 6.05
C ALA A 257 15.58 12.67 5.99
N ILE A 258 14.35 12.85 6.48
CA ILE A 258 13.29 11.83 6.42
C ILE A 258 12.50 11.93 5.12
N PHE A 259 12.25 13.15 4.62
CA PHE A 259 11.52 13.36 3.36
C PHE A 259 12.40 13.25 2.12
N ARG A 260 13.66 13.62 2.23
CA ARG A 260 14.63 13.50 1.16
C ARG A 260 15.54 12.35 1.55
N ASN A 261 15.60 11.33 0.70
CA ASN A 261 16.82 10.55 0.56
C ASN A 261 17.91 11.58 0.27
N ASP A 262 18.66 12.00 1.28
CA ASP A 262 19.79 12.91 1.13
C ASP A 262 21.03 12.02 0.96
N PRO A 263 21.73 12.09 -0.20
CA PRO A 263 21.58 13.06 -1.29
C PRO A 263 20.39 12.80 -2.22
N PRO A 264 19.76 13.87 -2.76
CA PRO A 264 18.61 13.76 -3.66
C PRO A 264 18.93 12.77 -4.77
N THR A 265 18.12 11.73 -4.85
CA THR A 265 18.34 10.66 -5.83
C THR A 265 18.25 11.26 -7.23
N PRO A 266 19.32 11.16 -8.05
CA PRO A 266 19.29 11.66 -9.42
C PRO A 266 18.08 11.10 -10.18
N GLY A 267 17.34 11.96 -10.87
CA GLY A 267 16.15 11.57 -11.62
C GLY A 267 14.82 11.69 -10.86
N VAL A 268 14.82 12.03 -9.57
CA VAL A 268 13.58 12.31 -8.83
C VAL A 268 13.05 13.71 -9.13
N THR A 269 11.76 13.81 -9.45
CA THR A 269 11.04 15.07 -9.63
C THR A 269 9.90 15.17 -8.61
N VAL A 270 9.86 16.26 -7.84
CA VAL A 270 8.74 16.54 -6.93
C VAL A 270 7.56 17.09 -7.74
N LEU A 271 6.44 16.37 -7.72
CA LEU A 271 5.21 16.73 -8.41
C LEU A 271 4.27 17.59 -7.55
N TYR A 272 4.25 17.32 -6.25
CA TYR A 272 3.39 18.03 -5.31
C TYR A 272 4.09 18.23 -3.96
N PRO A 273 4.69 19.41 -3.70
CA PRO A 273 5.18 19.77 -2.39
C PRO A 273 4.11 20.56 -1.62
N SER A 274 3.46 19.95 -0.63
CA SER A 274 2.50 20.64 0.23
C SER A 274 3.00 20.69 1.67
N GLU A 275 3.32 21.89 2.14
CA GLU A 275 3.69 22.19 3.54
C GLU A 275 2.58 22.95 4.30
N SER A 276 1.37 23.04 3.75
CA SER A 276 0.32 23.91 4.28
C SER A 276 -0.59 23.26 5.34
N GLN A 277 -0.81 24.00 6.42
CA GLN A 277 -1.96 23.89 7.33
C GLN A 277 -3.25 24.30 6.58
N CYS A 278 -3.93 23.39 5.87
CA CYS A 278 -5.17 23.77 5.19
C CYS A 278 -6.42 23.29 5.92
N SER A 279 -7.35 24.22 6.18
CA SER A 279 -8.75 24.02 6.54
C SER A 279 -9.61 24.38 5.31
N CYS A 280 -9.91 23.40 4.46
CA CYS A 280 -10.40 23.63 3.09
C CYS A 280 -11.88 24.06 2.99
N PRO A 281 -12.28 24.71 1.88
CA PRO A 281 -13.41 24.17 1.10
C PRO A 281 -13.20 23.97 -0.42
N THR A 282 -12.12 24.46 -1.05
CA THR A 282 -11.93 24.31 -2.51
C THR A 282 -10.46 24.23 -2.88
N HIS A 283 -9.90 23.01 -2.88
CA HIS A 283 -8.58 22.73 -3.47
C HIS A 283 -8.68 22.70 -5.01
N ASP A 284 -8.81 23.88 -5.62
CA ASP A 284 -8.79 24.08 -7.08
C ASP A 284 -7.34 24.18 -7.64
N HIS A 285 -6.35 23.66 -6.90
CA HIS A 285 -4.93 23.91 -7.18
C HIS A 285 -4.06 22.65 -7.29
N GLN A 286 -4.64 21.44 -7.34
CA GLN A 286 -3.83 20.31 -7.77
C GLN A 286 -3.39 20.59 -9.22
N PRO A 287 -2.07 20.55 -9.52
CA PRO A 287 -1.61 20.80 -10.87
C PRO A 287 -2.33 19.85 -11.83
N SER A 288 -2.87 20.38 -12.91
CA SER A 288 -3.56 19.58 -13.92
C SER A 288 -2.63 18.47 -14.40
N GLY A 289 -3.09 17.21 -14.33
CA GLY A 289 -2.31 16.04 -14.75
C GLY A 289 -1.61 15.26 -13.64
N VAL A 290 -1.76 15.66 -12.36
CA VAL A 290 -1.29 14.84 -11.23
C VAL A 290 -2.38 13.83 -10.84
N SER A 291 -2.17 12.54 -11.13
CA SER A 291 -3.02 11.44 -10.66
C SER A 291 -2.30 10.62 -9.58
N PRO A 292 -2.98 10.23 -8.50
CA PRO A 292 -4.38 10.47 -8.18
C PRO A 292 -4.61 11.88 -7.63
N TYR A 293 -5.89 12.27 -7.59
CA TYR A 293 -6.29 13.45 -6.85
C TYR A 293 -6.04 13.24 -5.35
N MET A 294 -5.40 14.21 -4.70
CA MET A 294 -5.17 14.13 -3.25
C MET A 294 -6.51 14.20 -2.53
N ASN A 295 -6.80 13.20 -1.70
CA ASN A 295 -8.07 13.11 -1.01
C ASN A 295 -8.17 14.19 0.09
N CYS A 296 -9.00 15.21 -0.14
CA CYS A 296 -9.24 16.29 0.81
C CYS A 296 -9.76 15.79 2.17
N LEU A 297 -10.36 14.60 2.21
CA LEU A 297 -10.86 13.99 3.42
C LEU A 297 -9.76 13.80 4.48
N TRP A 298 -8.49 13.63 4.08
CA TRP A 298 -7.39 13.47 5.05
C TRP A 298 -7.27 14.63 6.02
N TRP A 299 -7.63 15.85 5.61
CA TRP A 299 -7.56 17.04 6.45
C TRP A 299 -8.80 17.25 7.31
N THR A 300 -9.96 16.78 6.86
CA THR A 300 -11.26 17.05 7.52
C THR A 300 -11.74 15.90 8.39
N ILE A 301 -11.35 14.65 8.10
CA ILE A 301 -11.75 13.47 8.87
C ILE A 301 -11.26 13.45 10.34
N PRO A 302 -10.16 14.13 10.73
CA PRO A 302 -9.79 14.24 12.15
C PRO A 302 -10.83 14.97 12.99
N GLU A 303 -11.55 15.93 12.38
CA GLU A 303 -12.55 16.77 13.06
C GLU A 303 -13.91 16.08 13.19
N SER A 304 -14.12 14.96 12.49
CA SER A 304 -15.37 14.23 12.56
C SER A 304 -15.54 13.51 13.90
N ASN A 305 -16.76 13.60 14.43
CA ASN A 305 -17.21 12.90 15.63
C ASN A 305 -18.25 11.87 15.23
N PHE A 306 -17.79 10.72 14.73
CA PHE A 306 -18.67 9.59 14.48
C PHE A 306 -19.06 8.93 15.82
N THR A 307 -20.32 8.56 15.95
CA THR A 307 -20.87 7.95 17.16
C THR A 307 -21.04 6.46 16.95
N SER A 308 -20.44 5.62 17.82
CA SER A 308 -20.64 4.18 17.74
C SER A 308 -22.06 3.81 18.19
N GLU A 309 -22.86 3.20 17.31
CA GLU A 309 -24.20 2.69 17.66
C GLU A 309 -24.15 1.60 18.75
N LEU A 310 -23.02 0.88 18.86
CA LEU A 310 -22.79 -0.16 19.86
C LEU A 310 -22.59 0.38 21.29
N SER A 311 -22.46 1.71 21.45
CA SER A 311 -22.36 2.35 22.75
C SER A 311 -23.71 2.56 23.46
N SER A 312 -24.82 2.10 22.88
CA SER A 312 -26.11 2.01 23.58
C SER A 312 -26.07 0.84 24.58
N PRO A 313 -25.82 1.08 25.88
CA PRO A 313 -25.55 0.04 26.84
C PRO A 313 -26.88 -0.43 27.45
N CYS A 314 -27.85 -0.84 26.64
CA CYS A 314 -29.02 -1.63 27.05
C CYS A 314 -29.97 -1.84 25.85
N GLY A 315 -30.04 -3.06 25.35
CA GLY A 315 -31.14 -3.53 24.50
C GLY A 315 -32.42 -3.71 25.31
N CYS A 316 -32.98 -2.62 25.85
CA CYS A 316 -34.31 -2.60 26.42
C CYS A 316 -35.24 -1.86 25.44
N SER A 317 -35.85 -2.61 24.53
CA SER A 317 -37.06 -2.24 23.79
C SER A 317 -38.17 -3.20 24.14
#